data_AF-A0A328RUU0-F1
#
_entry.id   AF-A0A328RUU0-F1
#
_cell.length_a   1.000
_cell.length_b   1.000
_cell.length_c   1.000
_cell.angle_alpha   90.00
_cell.angle_beta   90.00
_cell.angle_gamma   90.00
#
_symmetry.space_group_name_H-M   'P 1'
#
loop_
_entity.id
_entity.type
_entity.pdbx_description
1 polymer ?
#
loop_
_entity_poly.entity_id
_entity_poly.type
_entity_poly.pdbx_seq_one_letter_code
_entity_poly.pdbx_strand_id
1 'polypeptide(L)'
;MMPITTFSEIRIKIYSTDSGIRTISSPIKIKILDYMHGEISEAEIVKQIGKSKSTVSVHLRSLIDDGVVSFKSHPLDRRSKLFYVVAE
;
A
#
# COMPACT_ATOMS: atom_id res chain seq x y z
N MET A 1 -1.58 30.83 -25.70
CA MET A 1 -2.01 30.63 -24.30
C MET A 1 -1.36 29.34 -23.82
N MET A 2 -0.46 29.40 -22.84
CA MET A 2 0.13 28.20 -22.22
C MET A 2 -0.94 27.52 -21.35
N PRO A 3 -1.04 26.18 -21.34
CA PRO A 3 -1.88 25.49 -20.37
C PRO A 3 -1.36 25.76 -18.97
N ILE A 4 -2.28 26.12 -18.07
CA ILE A 4 -2.05 26.21 -16.64
C ILE A 4 -1.64 24.81 -16.19
N THR A 5 -0.41 24.66 -15.71
CA THR A 5 0.07 23.39 -15.17
C THR A 5 -0.79 23.03 -13.97
N THR A 6 -1.76 22.14 -14.16
CA THR A 6 -2.53 21.56 -13.05
C THR A 6 -1.53 20.82 -12.17
N PHE A 7 -1.20 21.37 -11.00
CA PHE A 7 -0.55 20.60 -9.94
C PHE A 7 -1.53 19.49 -9.56
N SER A 8 -1.40 18.34 -10.23
CA SER A 8 -1.97 17.06 -9.80
C SER A 8 -1.67 16.92 -8.31
N GLU A 9 -2.70 16.79 -7.47
CA GLU A 9 -2.56 16.71 -6.01
C GLU A 9 -1.43 15.74 -5.63
N ILE A 10 -0.29 16.28 -5.20
CA ILE A 10 0.82 15.48 -4.70
C ILE A 10 0.36 14.96 -3.34
N ARG A 11 -0.13 13.73 -3.30
CA ARG A 11 -0.45 13.04 -2.05
C ARG A 11 0.82 12.42 -1.49
N ILE A 12 1.05 12.67 -0.21
CA ILE A 12 2.17 12.11 0.54
C ILE A 12 1.61 11.56 1.83
N LYS A 13 2.01 10.33 2.18
CA LYS A 13 1.83 9.78 3.52
C LYS A 13 3.18 9.65 4.20
N ILE A 14 3.24 9.98 5.48
CA ILE A 14 4.43 9.88 6.31
C ILE A 14 4.13 8.84 7.39
N TYR A 15 5.05 7.92 7.59
CA TYR A 15 4.96 6.85 8.59
C TYR A 15 6.19 6.85 9.48
N SER A 16 6.00 6.65 10.78
CA SER A 16 7.06 6.33 11.72
C SER A 16 7.26 4.81 11.75
N THR A 17 8.43 4.34 11.33
CA THR A 17 8.78 2.92 11.39
C THR A 17 9.98 2.70 12.32
N ASP A 18 10.25 1.46 12.70
CA ASP A 18 11.42 1.11 13.53
C ASP A 18 12.75 1.52 12.88
N SER A 19 12.77 1.68 11.56
CA SER A 19 13.92 2.13 10.78
C SER A 19 13.99 3.65 10.58
N GLY A 20 13.06 4.40 11.18
CA GLY A 20 12.93 5.85 11.06
C GLY A 20 11.71 6.29 10.24
N ILE A 21 11.71 7.56 9.83
CA ILE A 21 10.60 8.16 9.09
C ILE A 21 10.61 7.68 7.64
N ARG A 22 9.45 7.23 7.14
CA ARG A 22 9.24 6.82 5.75
C ARG A 22 8.20 7.69 5.07
N THR A 23 8.57 8.21 3.90
CA THR A 23 7.69 9.05 3.07
C THR A 23 7.23 8.27 1.85
N ILE A 24 5.92 8.11 1.71
CA ILE A 24 5.29 7.40 0.60
C ILE A 24 4.58 8.40 -0.29
N SER A 25 5.08 8.58 -1.51
CA SER A 25 4.53 9.48 -2.54
C SER A 25 3.97 8.75 -3.77
N SER A 26 4.20 7.43 -3.87
CA SER A 26 3.68 6.63 -4.99
C SER A 26 2.15 6.58 -4.93
N PRO A 27 1.42 7.02 -5.98
CA PRO A 27 -0.05 7.04 -5.96
C PRO A 27 -0.66 5.66 -5.74
N ILE A 28 -0.03 4.61 -6.28
CA ILE A 28 -0.51 3.24 -6.10
C ILE A 28 -0.29 2.77 -4.66
N LYS A 29 0.87 3.06 -4.06
CA LYS A 29 1.13 2.71 -2.65
C LYS A 29 0.17 3.45 -1.72
N ILE A 30 -0.06 4.75 -1.96
CA ILE A 30 -1.02 5.55 -1.18
C ILE A 30 -2.42 4.96 -1.29
N LYS A 31 -2.87 4.64 -2.50
CA LYS A 31 -4.17 4.01 -2.73
C LYS A 31 -4.27 2.66 -2.01
N ILE A 32 -3.24 1.81 -2.05
CA ILE A 32 -3.19 0.54 -1.29
C ILE A 32 -3.36 0.80 0.21
N LEU A 33 -2.62 1.76 0.76
CA LEU A 33 -2.67 2.11 2.18
C LEU A 33 -4.01 2.73 2.58
N ASP A 34 -4.65 3.50 1.70
CA ASP A 34 -6.01 4.05 1.91
C ASP A 34 -7.07 2.95 2.04
N TYR A 35 -6.87 1.77 1.44
CA TYR A 35 -7.81 0.65 1.56
C TYR A 35 -7.52 -0.29 2.73
N MET A 36 -6.37 -0.16 3.42
CA MET A 36 -6.02 -0.99 4.58
C MET A 36 -6.62 -0.41 5.87
N HIS A 37 -7.94 -0.58 6.06
CA HIS A 37 -8.62 -0.30 7.32
C HIS A 37 -8.63 -1.54 8.23
N GLY A 38 -7.44 -2.09 8.52
CA GLY A 38 -7.26 -3.36 9.22
C GLY A 38 -6.65 -4.44 8.33
N GLU A 39 -7.11 -5.68 8.49
CA GLU A 39 -6.60 -6.84 7.75
C GLU A 39 -7.36 -7.06 6.44
N ILE A 40 -6.64 -7.09 5.32
CA ILE A 40 -7.23 -7.25 3.99
C ILE A 40 -6.44 -8.26 3.15
N SER A 41 -7.14 -9.08 2.37
CA SER A 41 -6.50 -10.08 1.51
C SER A 41 -5.87 -9.45 0.27
N GLU A 42 -4.83 -10.07 -0.27
CA GLU A 42 -4.23 -9.62 -1.54
C GLU A 42 -5.26 -9.54 -2.67
N ALA A 43 -6.20 -10.49 -2.71
CA ALA A 43 -7.24 -10.55 -3.72
C ALA A 43 -8.17 -9.33 -3.65
N GLU A 44 -8.54 -8.90 -2.44
CA GLU A 44 -9.38 -7.70 -2.26
C GLU A 44 -8.59 -6.44 -2.62
N ILE A 45 -7.30 -6.34 -2.24
CA ILE A 45 -6.44 -5.22 -2.67
C ILE A 45 -6.37 -5.15 -4.21
N VAL A 46 -6.13 -6.28 -4.89
CA VAL A 46 -6.09 -6.36 -6.36
C VAL A 46 -7.39 -5.85 -6.98
N LYS A 47 -8.54 -6.27 -6.42
CA LYS A 47 -9.87 -5.86 -6.86
C LYS A 47 -10.10 -4.36 -6.69
N GLN A 48 -9.73 -3.77 -5.55
CA GLN A 48 -9.93 -2.35 -5.27
C GLN A 48 -8.97 -1.44 -6.06
N ILE A 49 -7.73 -1.88 -6.25
CA ILE A 49 -6.71 -1.10 -6.95
C ILE A 49 -6.89 -1.17 -8.48
N GLY A 50 -7.47 -2.27 -9.00
CA GLY A 50 -7.72 -2.45 -10.44
C GLY A 50 -6.43 -2.66 -11.24
N LYS A 51 -5.41 -3.24 -10.61
CA LYS A 51 -4.11 -3.57 -11.23
C LYS A 51 -3.90 -5.08 -11.20
N SER A 52 -2.97 -5.57 -12.01
CA SER A 52 -2.64 -7.00 -12.01
C SER A 52 -2.07 -7.42 -10.66
N LYS A 53 -2.21 -8.71 -10.34
CA LYS A 53 -1.63 -9.29 -9.12
C LYS A 53 -0.14 -8.99 -9.01
N SER A 54 0.64 -9.23 -10.06
CA SER A 54 2.09 -9.00 -10.05
C SER A 54 2.45 -7.54 -9.74
N THR A 55 1.71 -6.56 -10.28
CA THR A 55 1.91 -5.15 -9.96
C THR A 55 1.62 -4.86 -8.50
N VAL A 56 0.49 -5.34 -7.97
CA VAL A 56 0.13 -5.14 -6.55
C VAL A 56 1.15 -5.81 -5.63
N SER A 57 1.58 -7.04 -5.92
CA SER A 57 2.57 -7.75 -5.12
C SER A 57 3.90 -6.99 -5.02
N VAL A 58 4.36 -6.34 -6.11
CA VAL A 58 5.58 -5.52 -6.08
C VAL A 58 5.43 -4.31 -5.15
N HIS A 59 4.29 -3.63 -5.19
CA HIS A 59 4.04 -2.49 -4.29
C HIS A 59 3.89 -2.92 -2.83
N LEU A 60 3.23 -4.05 -2.56
CA LEU A 60 3.11 -4.61 -1.21
C LEU A 60 4.48 -5.03 -0.67
N ARG A 61 5.31 -5.70 -1.48
CA ARG A 61 6.67 -6.06 -1.09
C ARG A 61 7.47 -4.81 -0.72
N SER A 62 7.41 -3.77 -1.54
CA SER A 62 8.12 -2.53 -1.24
C SER A 62 7.61 -1.87 0.06
N LEU A 63 6.30 -1.90 0.34
CA LEU A 63 5.76 -1.39 1.61
C LEU A 63 6.16 -2.23 2.82
N ILE A 64 6.37 -3.54 2.64
CA ILE A 64 6.93 -4.43 3.66
C ILE A 64 8.40 -4.12 3.90
N ASP A 65 9.18 -3.97 2.83
CA ASP A 65 10.60 -3.63 2.91
C ASP A 65 10.80 -2.23 3.55
N ASP A 66 9.86 -1.30 3.33
CA ASP A 66 9.81 0.03 3.97
C ASP A 66 9.40 -0.04 5.46
N GLY A 67 8.91 -1.20 5.95
CA GLY A 67 8.44 -1.39 7.33
C GLY A 67 7.07 -0.77 7.62
N VAL A 68 6.29 -0.43 6.60
CA VAL A 68 4.98 0.22 6.74
C VAL A 68 3.85 -0.80 6.84
N VAL A 69 3.97 -1.90 6.11
CA VAL A 69 2.96 -2.97 6.01
C VAL A 69 3.58 -4.28 6.45
N SER A 70 2.78 -5.12 7.11
CA SER A 70 3.11 -6.53 7.37
C SER A 70 1.98 -7.43 6.87
N PHE A 71 2.18 -8.75 6.98
CA PHE A 71 1.15 -9.72 6.66
C PHE A 71 1.16 -10.91 7.62
N LYS A 72 0.03 -11.59 7.72
CA LYS A 72 -0.11 -12.89 8.37
C LYS A 72 -0.84 -13.88 7.46
N SER A 73 -0.72 -15.18 7.73
CA SER A 73 -1.49 -16.19 7.01
C SER A 73 -2.98 -16.07 7.31
N HIS A 74 -3.83 -16.24 6.29
CA HIS A 74 -5.27 -16.24 6.49
C HIS A 74 -5.69 -17.47 7.34
N PRO A 75 -6.52 -17.30 8.38
CA PRO A 75 -6.84 -18.38 9.33
C PRO A 75 -7.57 -19.56 8.67
N LEU A 76 -8.36 -19.29 7.64
CA LEU A 76 -9.12 -20.29 6.88
C LEU A 76 -8.41 -20.78 5.60
N ASP A 77 -7.34 -20.09 5.16
CA ASP A 77 -6.60 -20.44 3.94
C ASP A 77 -5.12 -20.08 4.10
N ARG A 78 -4.30 -21.07 4.46
CA ARG A 78 -2.86 -20.85 4.70
C ARG A 78 -2.08 -20.40 3.47
N ARG A 79 -2.64 -20.54 2.26
CA ARG A 79 -2.03 -20.06 1.01
C ARG A 79 -2.31 -18.57 0.76
N SER A 80 -3.28 -18.00 1.46
CA SER A 80 -3.64 -16.59 1.38
C SER A 80 -2.99 -15.77 2.50
N LYS A 81 -2.70 -14.51 2.19
CA LYS A 81 -2.11 -13.53 3.11
C LYS A 81 -3.11 -12.44 3.43
N LEU A 82 -3.17 -12.06 4.70
CA LEU A 82 -3.86 -10.88 5.20
C LEU A 82 -2.83 -9.80 5.51
N PHE A 83 -2.90 -8.69 4.79
CA PHE A 83 -2.01 -7.54 4.92
C PHE A 83 -2.62 -6.50 5.86
N TYR A 84 -1.78 -5.81 6.61
CA TYR A 84 -2.17 -4.76 7.55
C TYR A 84 -1.04 -3.74 7.71
N VAL A 85 -1.40 -2.50 8.03
CA VAL A 85 -0.44 -1.43 8.36
C VAL A 85 0.10 -1.66 9.77
N VAL A 86 1.42 -1.53 9.95
CA VAL A 86 2.11 -1.69 11.25
C VAL A 86 2.76 -0.40 11.75
N ALA A 87 2.90 0.59 10.87
CA ALA A 87 3.51 1.88 11.19
C ALA A 87 2.44 2.93 11.51
N GLU A 88 2.80 3.89 12.37
CA GLU A 88 1.95 5.03 12.79
C GLU A 88 2.15 6.27 11.91
#